data_AF-A0A957VLM2-F1
#
_entry.id   AF-A0A957VLM2-F1
#
_cell.length_a   1.000
_cell.length_b   1.000
_cell.length_c   1.000
_cell.angle_alpha   90.00
_cell.angle_beta   90.00
_cell.angle_gamma   90.00
#
_symmetry.space_group_name_H-M   'P 1'
#
loop_
_entity.id
_entity.type
_entity.pdbx_description
1 polymer ?
#
loop_
_entity_poly.entity_id
_entity_poly.type
_entity_poly.pdbx_seq_one_letter_code
_entity_poly.pdbx_strand_id
1 'polypeptide(L)' 'MPRIPSVLRYDWRTIRIDEWRLIYSVNDADQVVLVVAIRQRGPNTYLNLVL' A
#
# COMPACT_ATOMS: atom_id res chain seq x y z
N MET A 1 -23.57 -21.02 -11.43
CA MET A 1 -23.35 -19.56 -11.53
C MET A 1 -21.86 -19.30 -11.29
N PRO A 2 -21.12 -18.67 -12.21
CA PRO A 2 -19.76 -18.23 -11.90
C PRO A 2 -19.86 -17.10 -10.87
N ARG A 3 -19.19 -17.27 -9.71
CA ARG A 3 -19.03 -16.17 -8.75
C ARG A 3 -18.15 -15.12 -9.43
N ILE A 4 -18.70 -13.95 -9.68
CA ILE A 4 -17.90 -12.77 -10.04
C ILE A 4 -16.91 -12.60 -8.88
N PRO A 5 -15.58 -12.66 -9.10
CA PRO A 5 -14.64 -12.38 -8.05
C PRO A 5 -14.96 -10.96 -7.57
N SER A 6 -15.31 -10.86 -6.29
CA SER A 6 -15.52 -9.62 -5.59
C SER A 6 -14.41 -8.66 -6.02
N VAL A 7 -14.83 -7.54 -6.62
CA VAL A 7 -13.99 -6.41 -7.04
C VAL A 7 -12.72 -6.37 -6.19
N LEU A 8 -11.55 -6.55 -6.83
CA LEU A 8 -10.23 -6.54 -6.16
C LEU A 8 -10.12 -5.25 -5.35
N ARG A 9 -10.53 -5.32 -4.09
CA ARG A 9 -10.50 -4.18 -3.18
C ARG A 9 -9.07 -4.14 -2.67
N TYR A 10 -8.24 -3.40 -3.36
CA TYR A 10 -6.88 -3.14 -2.91
C TYR A 10 -6.96 -2.21 -1.70
N ASP A 11 -7.12 -2.77 -0.51
CA ASP A 11 -7.00 -2.01 0.74
C ASP A 11 -5.52 -1.64 0.90
N TRP A 12 -5.20 -0.38 0.61
CA TRP A 12 -3.84 0.15 0.75
C TRP A 12 -3.50 0.27 2.23
N ARG A 13 -2.43 -0.41 2.62
CA ARG A 13 -1.86 -0.38 3.96
C ARG A 13 -0.51 0.30 3.92
N THR A 14 -0.13 0.86 5.06
CA THR A 14 1.16 1.52 5.24
C THR A 14 1.83 0.96 6.47
N ILE A 15 3.10 0.56 6.32
CA ILE A 15 3.95 0.19 7.45
C ILE A 15 5.19 1.09 7.49
N ARG A 16 5.63 1.41 8.70
CA ARG A 16 6.86 2.16 8.94
C ARG A 16 7.95 1.18 9.37
N ILE A 17 9.10 1.28 8.73
CA ILE A 17 10.31 0.50 9.04
C ILE A 17 11.44 1.51 9.18
N ASP A 18 11.81 1.85 10.41
CA ASP A 18 12.80 2.89 10.74
C ASP A 18 12.46 4.26 10.10
N GLU A 19 13.28 4.68 9.15
CA GLU A 19 13.15 5.89 8.34
C GLU A 19 12.35 5.67 7.06
N TRP A 20 11.87 4.46 6.80
CA TRP A 20 11.18 4.09 5.58
C TRP A 20 9.68 3.92 5.82
N ARG A 21 8.90 4.25 4.80
CA ARG A 21 7.47 4.00 4.72
C ARG A 21 7.19 3.16 3.50
N LEU A 22 6.62 1.99 3.72
CA LEU A 22 6.18 1.06 2.68
C LEU A 22 4.67 1.19 2.53
N ILE A 23 4.22 1.45 1.29
CA ILE A 23 2.81 1.44 0.91
C ILE A 23 2.58 0.17 0.10
N TYR A 24 1.65 -0.66 0.55
CA TYR A 24 1.40 -1.96 -0.05
C TYR A 24 -0.09 -2.26 -0.05
N SER A 25 -0.53 -3.15 -0.93
CA SER A 25 -1.85 -3.76 -0.87
C SER A 25 -1.72 -5.25 -0.60
N VAL A 26 -2.69 -5.80 0.12
CA VAL A 26 -2.78 -7.24 0.38
C VAL A 26 -3.99 -7.76 -0.38
N ASN A 27 -3.76 -8.80 -1.18
CA ASN A 27 -4.84 -9.63 -1.69
C ASN A 27 -4.93 -10.88 -0.80
N ASP A 28 -5.91 -10.89 0.11
CA ASP A 28 -6.10 -11.98 1.06
C ASP A 28 -6.49 -13.31 0.38
N ALA A 29 -7.10 -13.27 -0.80
CA ALA A 29 -7.50 -14.48 -1.52
C ALA A 29 -6.30 -15.25 -2.06
N ASP A 30 -5.32 -14.53 -2.61
CA ASP A 30 -4.14 -15.10 -3.25
C ASP A 30 -2.90 -15.08 -2.34
N GLN A 31 -3.03 -14.52 -1.13
CA GLN A 31 -1.93 -14.31 -0.18
C GLN A 31 -0.75 -13.53 -0.81
N VAL A 32 -1.08 -12.57 -1.68
CA VAL A 32 -0.10 -11.75 -2.40
C VAL A 32 -0.01 -10.37 -1.77
N VAL A 33 1.22 -9.91 -1.54
CA VAL A 33 1.52 -8.52 -1.15
C VAL A 33 2.10 -7.80 -2.36
N LEU A 34 1.42 -6.75 -2.80
CA LEU A 34 1.92 -5.86 -3.84
C LEU A 34 2.50 -4.61 -3.20
N VAL A 35 3.80 -4.40 -3.39
CA VAL A 35 4.46 -3.15 -2.98
C VAL A 35 4.17 -2.09 -4.03
N VAL A 36 3.47 -1.03 -3.62
CA VAL A 36 3.08 0.08 -4.49
C VAL A 36 4.15 1.16 -4.48
N ALA A 37 4.68 1.50 -3.29
CA ALA A 37 5.73 2.49 -3.16
C ALA A 37 6.58 2.27 -1.91
N ILE A 38 7.85 2.64 -2.02
CA ILE A 38 8.79 2.72 -0.90
C ILE A 38 9.27 4.16 -0.83
N ARG A 39 9.15 4.79 0.34
CA ARG A 39 9.56 6.18 0.56
C ARG A 39 10.50 6.25 1.75
N GLN A 40 11.67 6.85 1.57
CA GLN A 40 12.53 7.24 2.69
C GLN A 40 12.00 8.56 3.28
N ARG A 41 12.04 8.68 4.60
CA ARG A 41 11.78 9.92 5.30
C ARG A 41 12.99 10.84 5.06
N GLY A 42 12.84 11.76 4.12
CA GLY A 42 13.78 12.87 3.97
C GLY A 42 13.69 13.84 5.16
N PRO A 43 14.73 14.67 5.40
CA PRO A 43 14.76 15.62 6.51
C PRO A 43 13.60 16.65 6.52
N ASN A 44 12.89 16.85 5.40
CA ASN A 44 11.79 17.82 5.25
C ASN A 44 10.47 17.19 4.76
N THR A 45 10.03 16.06 5.34
CA THR A 45 8.81 15.36 4.91
C THR A 45 7.52 15.95 5.52
N TYR A 46 7.33 17.27 5.38
CA TYR A 46 6.04 17.97 5.63
C TYR A 46 5.61 18.84 4.44
N LEU A 47 6.03 18.52 3.21
CA LEU A 47 5.25 18.99 2.06
C LEU A 47 4.06 18.05 1.90
N ASN A 48 2.93 18.46 2.47
CA ASN A 48 1.61 17.97 2.09
C ASN A 48 1.43 18.17 0.58
N LEU A 49 1.78 17.15 -0.21
CA LEU A 49 1.24 17.00 -1.56
C LEU A 49 -0.20 16.52 -1.39
N VAL A 50 -1.10 17.51 -1.26
CA VAL A 50 -2.52 17.37 -1.55
C VAL A 50 -2.60 17.09 -3.06
N LEU A 51 -3.12 15.92 -3.42
CA LEU A 51 -3.65 15.64 -4.76
C LEU A 51 -4.99 16.36 -4.92
#